data_AF-A0A6G7ZA64-F1
#
_entry.id   AF-A0A6G7ZA64-F1
#
_cell.length_a   1.000
_cell.length_b   1.000
_cell.length_c   1.000
_cell.angle_alpha   90.00
_cell.angle_beta   90.00
_cell.angle_gamma   90.00
#
_symmetry.space_group_name_H-M   'P 1'
#
loop_
_entity.id
_entity.type
_entity.pdbx_description
1 polymer ?
#
loop_
_entity_poly.entity_id
_entity_poly.type
_entity_poly.pdbx_seq_one_letter_code
_entity_poly.pdbx_strand_id
1 'polypeptide(L)'
;MNEIIKKIIEEVRQEFALSPFDTDSMIATYLKEGIYDIERIAGSQIDYDKDMQARVLLKNYVNYRRHGRLAEFKEVYAGEYTEIQIKYFNPILHERKD
;
A
#
# COMPACT_ATOMS: atom_id res chain seq x y z
N MET A 1 0.63 -17.03 5.31
CA MET A 1 0.53 -15.75 4.57
C MET A 1 -0.93 -15.31 4.63
N ASN A 2 -1.23 -14.07 4.99
CA ASN A 2 -2.59 -13.54 5.11
C ASN A 2 -3.36 -13.70 3.78
N GLU A 3 -4.63 -14.13 3.79
CA GLU A 3 -5.44 -14.35 2.59
C GLU A 3 -5.58 -13.09 1.72
N ILE A 4 -5.68 -11.90 2.35
CA ILE A 4 -5.71 -10.64 1.59
C ILE A 4 -4.40 -10.38 0.84
N ILE A 5 -3.26 -10.75 1.42
CA ILE A 5 -1.94 -10.58 0.80
C ILE A 5 -1.82 -11.51 -0.41
N LYS A 6 -2.27 -12.77 -0.29
CA LYS A 6 -2.28 -13.69 -1.44
C LYS A 6 -3.12 -13.15 -2.59
N LYS A 7 -4.34 -12.69 -2.29
CA LYS A 7 -5.24 -12.07 -3.27
C LYS A 7 -4.58 -10.87 -3.97
N ILE A 8 -3.97 -9.96 -3.21
CA ILE A 8 -3.31 -8.78 -3.80
C ILE A 8 -2.06 -9.18 -4.60
N ILE A 9 -1.31 -10.21 -4.20
CA ILE A 9 -0.19 -10.73 -5.01
C ILE A 9 -0.68 -11.19 -6.38
N GLU A 10 -1.78 -11.93 -6.44
CA GLU A 10 -2.39 -12.36 -7.71
C GLU A 10 -2.85 -11.18 -8.56
N GLU A 11 -3.50 -10.18 -7.96
CA GLU A 11 -3.91 -8.94 -8.65
C GLU A 11 -2.69 -8.21 -9.24
N VAL A 12 -1.64 -7.97 -8.45
CA VAL A 12 -0.41 -7.30 -8.89
C VAL A 12 0.27 -8.08 -10.02
N ARG A 13 0.31 -9.42 -9.94
CA ARG A 13 0.88 -10.28 -10.99
C ARG A 13 0.17 -10.09 -12.32
N GLN A 14 -1.16 -10.10 -12.30
CA GLN A 14 -1.99 -9.98 -13.49
C GLN A 14 -1.96 -8.55 -14.06
N GLU A 15 -2.09 -7.54 -13.22
CA GLU A 15 -2.20 -6.14 -13.64
C GLU A 15 -0.88 -5.56 -14.17
N PHE A 16 0.25 -5.94 -13.57
CA PHE A 16 1.57 -5.38 -13.92
C PHE A 16 2.45 -6.35 -14.71
N ALA A 17 1.87 -7.44 -15.22
CA ALA A 17 2.54 -8.45 -16.04
C ALA A 17 3.89 -8.89 -15.43
N LEU A 18 3.86 -9.31 -14.16
CA LEU A 18 5.09 -9.67 -13.43
C LEU A 18 5.83 -10.83 -14.09
N SER A 19 7.16 -10.82 -13.94
CA SER A 19 7.99 -11.92 -14.40
C SER A 19 7.68 -13.18 -13.59
N PRO A 20 7.76 -14.38 -14.20
CA PRO A 20 7.75 -15.63 -13.45
C PRO A 20 8.85 -15.72 -12.37
N PHE A 21 9.91 -14.92 -12.48
CA PHE A 21 10.99 -14.84 -11.50
C PHE A 21 10.70 -13.91 -10.31
N ASP A 22 9.72 -13.01 -10.44
CA ASP A 22 9.24 -12.25 -9.29
C ASP A 22 8.54 -13.24 -8.36
N THR A 23 9.12 -13.53 -7.19
CA THR A 23 8.57 -14.53 -6.27
C THR A 23 7.48 -13.94 -5.38
N ASP A 24 6.54 -14.76 -4.92
CA ASP A 24 5.49 -14.31 -4.00
C ASP A 24 6.06 -13.74 -2.69
N SER A 25 7.23 -14.24 -2.24
CA SER A 25 7.90 -13.71 -1.06
C SER A 25 8.45 -12.29 -1.29
N MET A 26 8.99 -12.00 -2.47
CA MET A 26 9.42 -10.65 -2.86
C MET A 26 8.22 -9.69 -2.89
N ILE A 27 7.14 -10.08 -3.57
CA ILE A 27 5.93 -9.24 -3.66
C ILE A 27 5.28 -9.06 -2.29
N ALA A 28 5.21 -10.11 -1.47
CA ALA A 28 4.72 -10.01 -0.09
C ALA A 28 5.56 -9.05 0.76
N THR A 29 6.86 -8.95 0.50
CA THR A 29 7.74 -8.00 1.19
C THR A 29 7.40 -6.57 0.79
N TYR A 30 7.26 -6.29 -0.51
CA TYR A 30 6.86 -4.96 -0.99
C TYR A 30 5.46 -4.55 -0.51
N LEU A 31 4.53 -5.51 -0.41
CA LEU A 31 3.21 -5.27 0.16
C LEU A 31 3.29 -4.87 1.63
N LYS A 32 4.12 -5.55 2.44
CA LYS A 32 4.30 -5.18 3.85
C LYS A 32 4.93 -3.79 4.01
N GLU A 33 5.92 -3.46 3.18
CA GLU A 33 6.54 -2.14 3.14
C GLU A 33 5.49 -1.06 2.80
N GLY A 34 4.68 -1.28 1.77
CA GLY A 34 3.62 -0.37 1.36
C GLY A 34 2.51 -0.22 2.40
N ILE A 35 2.05 -1.31 3.01
CA ILE A 35 1.05 -1.28 4.09
C ILE A 35 1.56 -0.42 5.24
N TYR A 36 2.78 -0.68 5.72
CA TYR A 36 3.37 0.10 6.81
C TYR A 36 3.43 1.59 6.48
N ASP A 37 3.89 1.92 5.28
CA ASP A 37 4.06 3.31 4.89
C ASP A 37 2.73 4.05 4.68
N ILE A 38 1.71 3.41 4.09
CA ILE A 38 0.37 3.98 3.91
C ILE A 38 -0.34 4.12 5.26
N GLU A 39 -0.35 3.09 6.09
CA GLU A 39 -1.01 3.11 7.41
C GLU A 39 -0.34 4.10 8.38
N ARG A 40 0.97 4.30 8.27
CA ARG A 40 1.68 5.33 9.05
C ARG A 40 1.18 6.74 8.71
N ILE A 41 0.90 7.02 7.45
CA ILE A 41 0.34 8.31 7.02
C ILE A 41 -1.15 8.42 7.39
N ALA A 42 -1.90 7.32 7.24
CA ALA A 42 -3.30 7.23 7.62
C ALA A 42 -3.53 7.41 9.13
N GLY A 43 -2.56 7.04 9.96
CA GLY A 43 -2.67 7.05 11.41
C GLY A 43 -3.53 5.91 11.98
N SER A 44 -3.92 4.94 11.15
CA SER A 44 -4.73 3.78 11.55
C SER A 44 -4.51 2.60 10.61
N GLN A 45 -4.99 1.42 11.03
CA GLN A 45 -5.02 0.22 10.19
C GLN A 45 -6.09 0.33 9.11
N ILE A 46 -5.79 -0.16 7.91
CA ILE A 46 -6.67 -0.09 6.75
C ILE A 46 -7.17 -1.49 6.37
N ASP A 47 -8.48 -1.64 6.19
CA ASP A 47 -9.08 -2.84 5.61
C ASP A 47 -8.96 -2.80 4.08
N TYR A 48 -7.81 -3.26 3.56
CA TYR A 48 -7.54 -3.35 2.11
C TYR A 48 -8.45 -4.33 1.36
N ASP A 49 -9.35 -5.07 2.04
CA ASP A 49 -10.41 -5.82 1.35
C ASP A 49 -11.63 -5.00 0.99
N LYS A 50 -11.91 -3.96 1.78
CA LYS A 50 -13.06 -3.07 1.59
C LYS A 50 -12.69 -1.74 0.95
N ASP A 51 -11.52 -1.21 1.26
CA ASP A 51 -11.07 0.06 0.69
C ASP A 51 -10.33 -0.15 -0.63
N MET A 52 -11.08 -0.04 -1.73
CA MET A 52 -10.53 -0.18 -3.08
C MET A 52 -9.53 0.93 -3.44
N GLN A 53 -9.69 2.15 -2.92
CA GLN A 53 -8.74 3.24 -3.19
C GLN A 53 -7.40 2.95 -2.52
N ALA A 54 -7.42 2.57 -1.25
CA ALA A 54 -6.21 2.19 -0.53
C ALA A 54 -5.53 0.97 -1.15
N ARG A 55 -6.31 -0.02 -1.61
CA ARG A 55 -5.77 -1.18 -2.33
C ARG A 55 -5.09 -0.78 -3.64
N VAL A 56 -5.69 0.09 -4.44
CA VAL A 56 -5.08 0.57 -5.69
C VAL A 56 -3.77 1.30 -5.40
N LEU A 57 -3.74 2.17 -4.40
CA LEU A 57 -2.52 2.85 -3.96
C LEU A 57 -1.43 1.85 -3.54
N LEU A 58 -1.79 0.82 -2.75
CA LEU A 58 -0.88 -0.23 -2.33
C LEU A 58 -0.33 -1.05 -3.51
N LYS A 59 -1.17 -1.38 -4.49
CA LYS A 59 -0.72 -2.09 -5.72
C LYS A 59 0.27 -1.23 -6.52
N ASN A 60 -0.01 0.07 -6.64
CA ASN A 60 0.92 1.01 -7.28
C ASN A 60 2.23 1.15 -6.49
N TYR A 61 2.18 1.20 -5.16
CA TYR A 61 3.39 1.17 -4.32
C TYR A 61 4.29 -0.01 -4.70
N VAL A 62 3.72 -1.22 -4.75
CA VAL A 62 4.46 -2.43 -5.12
C VAL A 62 5.05 -2.33 -6.51
N ASN A 63 4.30 -1.81 -7.48
CA ASN A 63 4.77 -1.65 -8.85
C ASN A 63 5.98 -0.72 -8.94
N TYR A 64 5.92 0.45 -8.30
CA TYR A 64 7.04 1.39 -8.31
C TYR A 64 8.22 0.91 -7.48
N ARG A 65 7.96 0.25 -6.35
CA ARG A 65 8.98 -0.36 -5.48
C ARG A 65 9.83 -1.39 -6.23
N ARG A 66 9.20 -2.22 -7.05
CA ARG A 66 9.86 -3.24 -7.89
C ARG A 66 10.85 -2.62 -8.88
N HIS A 67 10.54 -1.43 -9.40
CA HIS A 67 11.38 -0.71 -10.35
C HIS A 67 12.38 0.25 -9.68
N GLY A 68 12.46 0.28 -8.35
CA GLY A 68 13.32 1.22 -7.62
C GLY A 68 12.86 2.69 -7.71
N ARG A 69 11.58 2.93 -8.04
CA ARG A 69 11.02 4.27 -8.33
C ARG A 69 10.16 4.80 -7.18
N LEU A 70 10.50 4.48 -5.93
CA LEU A 70 9.71 4.92 -4.77
C LEU A 70 9.65 6.45 -4.63
N ALA A 71 10.72 7.17 -4.98
CA ALA A 71 10.72 8.63 -4.93
C ALA A 71 9.65 9.23 -5.84
N GLU A 72 9.60 8.79 -7.10
CA GLU A 72 8.59 9.20 -8.05
C GLU A 72 7.18 8.80 -7.62
N PHE A 73 7.01 7.59 -7.07
CA PHE A 73 5.72 7.17 -6.53
C PHE A 73 5.20 8.15 -5.46
N LYS A 74 6.07 8.67 -4.60
CA LYS A 74 5.69 9.66 -3.58
C LYS A 74 5.27 11.00 -4.17
N GLU A 75 5.83 11.38 -5.31
CA GLU A 75 5.45 12.59 -6.02
C GLU A 75 4.10 12.41 -6.76
N VAL A 76 3.98 11.31 -7.51
CA VAL A 76 2.78 11.02 -8.33
C VAL A 76 1.55 10.82 -7.44
N TYR A 77 1.68 10.09 -6.33
CA TYR A 77 0.54 9.72 -5.47
C TYR A 77 0.41 10.61 -4.22
N ALA A 78 1.05 11.77 -4.17
CA ALA A 78 0.97 12.68 -3.02
C ALA A 78 -0.47 13.07 -2.66
N GLY A 79 -1.32 13.22 -3.69
CA GLY A 79 -2.76 13.51 -3.52
C GLY A 79 -3.47 12.36 -2.82
N GLU A 80 -3.26 11.12 -3.27
CA GLU A 80 -3.87 9.93 -2.70
C GLU A 80 -3.40 9.68 -1.26
N TYR A 81 -2.13 9.95 -0.94
CA TYR A 81 -1.67 9.94 0.46
C TYR A 81 -2.43 10.95 1.33
N THR A 82 -2.70 12.14 0.78
CA THR A 82 -3.47 13.18 1.48
C THR A 82 -4.92 12.75 1.67
N GLU A 83 -5.55 12.16 0.66
CA GLU A 83 -6.91 11.62 0.74
C GLU A 83 -7.01 10.49 1.77
N ILE A 84 -6.06 9.55 1.76
CA ILE A 84 -5.97 8.48 2.76
C ILE A 84 -5.81 9.06 4.15
N GLN A 85 -4.91 10.04 4.33
CA GLN A 85 -4.74 10.70 5.61
C GLN A 85 -6.05 11.32 6.10
N ILE A 86 -6.73 12.11 5.26
CA ILE A 86 -8.00 12.77 5.63
C ILE A 86 -9.08 11.74 5.97
N LYS A 87 -9.21 10.69 5.14
CA LYS A 87 -10.23 9.64 5.28
C LYS A 87 -10.10 8.87 6.59
N TYR A 88 -8.86 8.59 6.99
CA TYR A 88 -8.54 7.76 8.15
C TYR A 88 -8.12 8.57 9.38
N PHE A 89 -8.01 9.89 9.25
CA PHE A 89 -7.67 10.77 10.35
C PHE A 89 -8.66 10.61 11.49
N ASN A 90 -8.16 10.10 12.62
CA ASN A 90 -8.93 10.02 13.85
C ASN A 90 -8.33 11.00 14.87
N PRO A 91 -8.96 12.17 15.09
CA PRO A 91 -8.41 13.20 15.98
C PRO A 91 -8.13 12.68 17.40
N ILE A 92 -8.91 11.72 17.90
CA ILE A 92 -8.77 11.15 19.25
C ILE A 92 -7.45 10.35 19.40
N LEU A 93 -6.96 9.72 18.32
CA LEU A 93 -5.69 8.98 18.33
C LEU A 93 -4.48 9.90 18.12
N HIS A 94 -4.69 11.10 17.59
CA HIS A 94 -3.63 12.09 17.36
C HIS A 94 -3.47 13.10 18.51
N GLU A 95 -4.43 13.17 19.43
CA GLU A 95 -4.34 13.97 20.67
C GLU A 95 -3.64 13.25 21.83
N ARG A 96 -3.54 11.92 21.83
CA ARG A 96 -2.79 11.20 22.89
C ARG A 96 -1.30 11.17 22.59
N LYS A 97 -0.64 12.29 22.83
CA LYS A 97 0.79 12.37 23.11
C LYS A 97 0.98 13.18 24.40
N ASP A 98 0.68 12.50 25.51
CA ASP A 98 1.13 12.88 26.85
C ASP A 98 2.18 11.85 27.29
#